data_AF-A0A969SIA0-F1
#
_entry.id   AF-A0A969SIA0-F1
#
_cell.length_a   1.000
_cell.length_b   1.000
_cell.length_c   1.000
_cell.angle_alpha   90.00
_cell.angle_beta   90.00
_cell.angle_gamma   90.00
#
_symmetry.space_group_name_H-M   'P 1'
#
loop_
_entity.id
_entity.type
_entity.pdbx_description
1 polymer ?
#
loop_
_entity_poly.entity_id
_entity_poly.type
_entity_poly.pdbx_seq_one_letter_code
_entity_poly.pdbx_strand_id
1 'polypeptide(L)'
;QFSDWGLLKHCTRKSLQQALQSQGYTQPQFGCYLLAYNCFKEIYAPQKPTSNRSLQPPTDTQFQEITNQYNHLVQQSVPDTLDTVHQENMRQWLLECIQALRNFRSTHIISLDAPKSEDEHSAPLSEITPNPVSESQWEKIIVQELTPQLMATLSELLTQLDRYTNNHLLLRYGFNLDNRSIAPFFFVDSTTISRRCNKTTQELLRQLTQWAQEELHITPDSENLKEINTVLKQCLNQYYQSFIFQSVFQEAWQQLDSECRHILYLRYFRRIDEAAIAHNLQLSELEVTNGLITSTQQLTAAVCQWILNRLTPPPDFLNPLADKIAIFVQTLIANYPEHEF
;
A
#
# COMPACT_ATOMS: atom_id res chain seq x y z
N GLN A 1 -19.91 13.72 -18.08
CA GLN A 1 -18.90 13.97 -17.03
C GLN A 1 -19.57 13.80 -15.68
N PHE A 2 -18.95 13.05 -14.77
CA PHE A 2 -19.46 12.93 -13.40
C PHE A 2 -19.14 14.21 -12.61
N SER A 3 -19.99 14.61 -11.67
CA SER A 3 -19.63 15.63 -10.67
C SER A 3 -18.52 15.11 -9.76
N ASP A 4 -17.84 15.97 -9.01
CA ASP A 4 -16.75 15.58 -8.11
C ASP A 4 -17.15 14.50 -7.11
N TRP A 5 -18.31 14.66 -6.49
CA TRP A 5 -18.84 13.68 -5.54
C TRP A 5 -19.44 12.45 -6.23
N GLY A 6 -19.91 12.60 -7.48
CA GLY A 6 -20.27 11.48 -8.34
C GLY A 6 -19.06 10.64 -8.75
N LEU A 7 -17.95 11.30 -9.05
CA LEU A 7 -16.68 10.67 -9.38
C LEU A 7 -16.16 9.86 -8.20
N LEU A 8 -16.19 10.45 -7.00
CA LEU A 8 -15.79 9.76 -5.78
C LEU A 8 -16.74 8.59 -5.48
N LYS A 9 -18.06 8.80 -5.49
CA LYS A 9 -19.04 7.73 -5.19
C LYS A 9 -18.94 6.52 -6.13
N HIS A 10 -18.73 6.76 -7.41
CA HIS A 10 -18.73 5.72 -8.44
C HIS A 10 -17.33 5.18 -8.77
N CYS A 11 -16.27 5.67 -8.12
CA CYS A 11 -14.95 5.07 -8.30
C CYS A 11 -14.84 3.73 -7.55
N THR A 12 -14.09 2.80 -8.10
CA THR A 12 -13.68 1.60 -7.35
C THR A 12 -12.56 1.97 -6.38
N ARG A 13 -12.48 1.28 -5.24
CA ARG A 13 -11.34 1.43 -4.31
C ARG A 13 -9.99 1.26 -5.03
N LYS A 14 -9.88 0.31 -5.96
CA LYS A 14 -8.70 0.08 -6.78
C LYS A 14 -8.33 1.28 -7.66
N SER A 15 -9.31 1.87 -8.36
CA SER A 15 -9.08 3.09 -9.14
C SER A 15 -8.64 4.27 -8.27
N LEU A 16 -9.17 4.40 -7.05
CA LEU A 16 -8.73 5.44 -6.12
C LEU A 16 -7.33 5.15 -5.60
N GLN A 17 -7.02 3.91 -5.26
CA GLN A 17 -5.68 3.48 -4.86
C GLN A 17 -4.66 3.76 -5.96
N GLN A 18 -4.94 3.38 -7.20
CA GLN A 18 -4.06 3.63 -8.34
C GLN A 18 -3.90 5.13 -8.62
N ALA A 19 -4.97 5.91 -8.47
CA ALA A 19 -4.91 7.36 -8.61
C ALA A 19 -4.03 8.01 -7.53
N LEU A 20 -4.19 7.62 -6.26
CA LEU A 20 -3.36 8.09 -5.16
C LEU A 20 -1.89 7.64 -5.34
N GLN A 21 -1.66 6.38 -5.72
CA GLN A 21 -0.32 5.88 -6.01
C GLN A 21 0.35 6.64 -7.16
N SER A 22 -0.40 6.98 -8.21
CA SER A 22 0.12 7.76 -9.34
C SER A 22 0.54 9.19 -8.97
N GLN A 23 0.06 9.69 -7.82
CA GLN A 23 0.44 10.98 -7.24
C GLN A 23 1.52 10.87 -6.15
N GLY A 24 2.12 9.68 -5.98
CA GLY A 24 3.20 9.48 -5.00
C GLY A 24 2.72 9.31 -3.56
N TYR A 25 1.44 8.98 -3.32
CA TYR A 25 0.99 8.54 -2.00
C TYR A 25 1.43 7.08 -1.75
N THR A 26 2.11 6.83 -0.63
CA THR A 26 2.53 5.49 -0.17
C THR A 26 1.57 4.97 0.91
N GLN A 27 1.66 3.69 1.31
CA GLN A 27 1.10 3.31 2.63
C GLN A 27 1.83 4.11 3.72
N PRO A 28 1.33 4.20 4.97
CA PRO A 28 -0.04 4.02 5.46
C PRO A 28 -0.95 5.17 5.01
N GLN A 29 -0.41 6.18 4.32
CA GLN A 29 -1.10 7.41 3.96
C GLN A 29 -2.34 7.13 3.12
N PHE A 30 -2.25 6.39 2.01
CA PHE A 30 -3.48 6.07 1.27
C PHE A 30 -4.43 5.15 2.07
N GLY A 31 -3.97 4.43 3.10
CA GLY A 31 -4.83 3.71 4.04
C GLY A 31 -5.83 4.64 4.74
N CYS A 32 -5.37 5.81 5.20
CA CYS A 32 -6.24 6.84 5.79
C CYS A 32 -7.24 7.42 4.77
N TYR A 33 -6.79 7.72 3.55
CA TYR A 33 -7.67 8.22 2.48
C TYR A 33 -8.67 7.16 2.01
N LEU A 34 -8.28 5.88 1.97
CA LEU A 34 -9.17 4.78 1.65
C LEU A 34 -10.19 4.52 2.76
N LEU A 35 -9.80 4.66 4.03
CA LEU A 35 -10.72 4.54 5.15
C LEU A 35 -11.72 5.70 5.18
N ALA A 36 -11.24 6.94 4.96
CA ALA A 36 -12.09 8.11 4.79
C ALA A 36 -13.07 7.94 3.61
N TYR A 37 -12.57 7.40 2.49
CA TYR A 37 -13.40 7.06 1.34
C TYR A 37 -14.49 6.02 1.67
N ASN A 38 -14.17 4.97 2.43
CA ASN A 38 -15.15 3.96 2.84
C ASN A 38 -16.23 4.56 3.76
N CYS A 39 -15.83 5.38 4.74
CA CYS A 39 -16.77 6.11 5.61
C CYS A 39 -17.68 7.01 4.78
N PHE A 40 -17.13 7.70 3.77
CA PHE A 40 -17.91 8.47 2.80
C PHE A 40 -18.92 7.58 2.04
N LYS A 41 -18.51 6.42 1.51
CA LYS A 41 -19.45 5.53 0.78
C LYS A 41 -20.60 5.03 1.63
N GLU A 42 -20.34 4.73 2.90
CA GLU A 42 -21.34 4.21 3.83
C GLU A 42 -22.36 5.28 4.24
N ILE A 43 -21.90 6.49 4.52
CA ILE A 43 -22.73 7.57 5.11
C ILE A 43 -23.36 8.45 4.03
N TYR A 44 -22.72 8.60 2.87
CA TYR A 44 -23.20 9.47 1.81
C TYR A 44 -24.43 8.88 1.08
N ALA A 45 -25.60 9.15 1.64
CA ALA A 45 -26.89 9.00 0.98
C ALA A 45 -27.27 10.31 0.27
N PRO A 46 -27.33 10.36 -1.08
CA PRO A 46 -27.78 11.55 -1.78
C PRO A 46 -29.25 11.79 -1.44
N GLN A 47 -29.58 13.00 -0.99
CA GLN A 47 -30.97 13.37 -0.74
C GLN A 47 -31.70 13.53 -2.08
N LYS A 48 -32.49 12.49 -2.40
CA LYS A 48 -33.42 12.32 -3.55
C LYS A 48 -32.77 11.83 -4.87
N PRO A 49 -33.48 10.96 -5.62
CA PRO A 49 -33.08 10.53 -6.94
C PRO A 49 -33.39 11.64 -7.95
N THR A 50 -32.57 12.69 -8.01
CA THR A 50 -32.69 13.68 -9.08
C THR A 50 -32.13 13.08 -10.36
N SER A 51 -33.02 12.88 -11.34
CA SER A 51 -32.75 12.29 -12.65
C SER A 51 -31.83 13.11 -13.57
N ASN A 52 -30.93 13.95 -13.03
CA ASN A 52 -29.97 14.71 -13.83
C ASN A 52 -28.64 14.97 -13.09
N ARG A 53 -27.69 14.07 -13.37
CA ARG A 53 -26.26 14.28 -13.69
C ARG A 53 -25.30 15.07 -12.77
N SER A 54 -25.66 15.54 -11.59
CA SER A 54 -24.65 16.05 -10.63
C SER A 54 -25.03 15.72 -9.19
N LEU A 55 -24.27 14.81 -8.56
CA LEU A 55 -24.37 14.58 -7.12
C LEU A 55 -23.84 15.81 -6.38
N GLN A 56 -24.62 16.29 -5.41
CA GLN A 56 -24.30 17.42 -4.55
C GLN A 56 -23.19 17.05 -3.54
N PRO A 57 -22.39 18.01 -3.07
CA PRO A 57 -21.47 17.77 -1.95
C PRO A 57 -22.22 17.21 -0.73
N PRO A 58 -21.55 16.40 0.12
CA PRO A 58 -22.08 16.05 1.43
C PRO A 58 -22.45 17.31 2.22
N THR A 59 -23.55 17.24 2.96
CA THR A 59 -23.94 18.29 3.90
C THR A 59 -22.97 18.36 5.07
N ASP A 60 -22.94 19.49 5.79
CA ASP A 60 -22.08 19.65 6.97
C ASP A 60 -22.35 18.54 8.01
N THR A 61 -23.61 18.15 8.19
CA THR A 61 -24.01 17.03 9.05
C THR A 61 -23.45 15.69 8.56
N GLN A 62 -23.49 15.42 7.24
CA GLN A 62 -22.91 14.21 6.66
C GLN A 62 -21.39 14.17 6.79
N PHE A 63 -20.70 15.31 6.60
CA PHE A 63 -19.26 15.37 6.84
C PHE A 63 -18.93 15.10 8.31
N GLN A 64 -19.71 15.62 9.25
CA GLN A 64 -19.52 15.36 10.67
C GLN A 64 -19.74 13.88 11.01
N GLU A 65 -20.76 13.24 10.43
CA GLU A 65 -20.99 11.80 10.57
C GLU A 65 -19.82 10.97 9.99
N ILE A 66 -19.33 11.33 8.79
CA ILE A 66 -18.16 10.69 8.16
C ILE A 66 -16.93 10.81 9.05
N THR A 67 -16.68 12.01 9.58
CA THR A 67 -15.57 12.27 10.50
C THR A 67 -15.68 11.46 11.79
N ASN A 68 -16.88 11.38 12.38
CA ASN A 68 -17.11 10.62 13.61
C ASN A 68 -16.91 9.12 13.38
N GLN A 69 -17.44 8.58 12.28
CA GLN A 69 -17.27 7.17 11.92
C GLN A 69 -15.81 6.83 11.66
N TYR A 70 -15.09 7.70 10.95
CA TYR A 70 -13.65 7.55 10.73
C TYR A 70 -12.89 7.51 12.06
N ASN A 71 -13.10 8.49 12.94
CA ASN A 71 -12.43 8.55 14.25
C ASN A 71 -12.78 7.35 15.12
N HIS A 72 -14.02 6.87 15.07
CA HIS A 72 -14.46 5.67 15.80
C HIS A 72 -13.75 4.41 15.29
N LEU A 73 -13.70 4.19 13.97
CA LEU A 73 -13.00 3.04 13.39
C LEU A 73 -11.49 3.08 13.68
N VAL A 74 -10.91 4.27 13.68
CA VAL A 74 -9.51 4.50 14.06
C VAL A 74 -9.29 4.16 15.54
N GLN A 75 -10.13 4.66 16.44
CA GLN A 75 -10.05 4.36 17.89
C GLN A 75 -10.24 2.87 18.21
N GLN A 76 -11.07 2.16 17.44
CA GLN A 76 -11.24 0.71 17.58
C GLN A 76 -10.01 -0.07 17.10
N SER A 77 -9.26 0.46 16.14
CA SER A 77 -8.05 -0.17 15.61
C SER A 77 -6.79 0.16 16.42
N VAL A 78 -6.74 1.33 17.07
CA VAL A 78 -5.63 1.79 17.92
C VAL A 78 -6.20 2.59 19.10
N PRO A 79 -6.43 1.95 20.25
CA PRO A 79 -6.86 2.65 21.45
C PRO A 79 -5.65 3.39 22.03
N ASP A 80 -5.74 4.73 22.03
CA ASP A 80 -5.05 5.68 22.95
C ASP A 80 -4.20 6.81 22.37
N THR A 81 -4.07 7.02 21.06
CA THR A 81 -2.98 7.93 20.62
C THR A 81 -3.16 8.77 19.35
N LEU A 82 -4.33 8.82 18.71
CA LEU A 82 -4.56 9.71 17.55
C LEU A 82 -5.29 11.01 17.92
N ASP A 83 -4.74 12.15 17.48
CA ASP A 83 -5.49 13.41 17.40
C ASP A 83 -6.75 13.17 16.56
N THR A 84 -7.92 13.51 17.12
CA THR A 84 -9.19 13.35 16.43
C THR A 84 -9.17 14.15 15.13
N VAL A 85 -9.37 13.48 13.99
CA VAL A 85 -9.49 14.16 12.70
C VAL A 85 -10.68 15.10 12.77
N HIS A 86 -10.45 16.37 12.47
CA HIS A 86 -11.51 17.37 12.42
C HIS A 86 -12.21 17.36 11.05
N GLN A 87 -13.43 17.88 11.02
CA GLN A 87 -14.27 17.90 9.82
C GLN A 87 -13.59 18.57 8.61
N GLU A 88 -12.77 19.60 8.85
CA GLU A 88 -12.03 20.31 7.80
C GLU A 88 -10.97 19.41 7.13
N ASN A 89 -10.23 18.65 7.93
CA ASN A 89 -9.24 17.69 7.43
C ASN A 89 -9.92 16.58 6.61
N MET A 90 -11.11 16.12 7.05
CA MET A 90 -11.90 15.13 6.32
C MET A 90 -12.38 15.64 4.96
N ARG A 91 -12.83 16.90 4.89
CA ARG A 91 -13.19 17.54 3.61
C ARG A 91 -12.00 17.59 2.67
N GLN A 92 -10.86 18.04 3.19
CA GLN A 92 -9.63 18.18 2.42
C GLN A 92 -9.18 16.83 1.85
N TRP A 93 -9.20 15.76 2.65
CA TRP A 93 -8.83 14.42 2.19
C TRP A 93 -9.74 13.88 1.09
N LEU A 94 -11.06 14.06 1.20
CA LEU A 94 -12.00 13.62 0.17
C LEU A 94 -11.86 14.43 -1.13
N LEU A 95 -11.55 15.72 -1.03
CA LEU A 95 -11.24 16.58 -2.20
C LEU A 95 -9.94 16.15 -2.89
N GLU A 96 -8.91 15.80 -2.13
CA GLU A 96 -7.66 15.26 -2.67
C GLU A 96 -7.89 13.93 -3.38
N CYS A 97 -8.75 13.03 -2.86
CA CYS A 97 -9.16 11.82 -3.57
C CYS A 97 -9.82 12.14 -4.93
N ILE A 98 -10.69 13.14 -4.98
CA ILE A 98 -11.35 13.59 -6.21
C ILE A 98 -10.33 14.12 -7.21
N GLN A 99 -9.40 14.95 -6.75
CA GLN A 99 -8.34 15.51 -7.59
C GLN A 99 -7.42 14.43 -8.13
N ALA A 100 -7.07 13.44 -7.31
CA ALA A 100 -6.33 12.26 -7.73
C ALA A 100 -7.03 11.51 -8.86
N LEU A 101 -8.32 11.23 -8.70
CA LEU A 101 -9.12 10.53 -9.70
C LEU A 101 -9.26 11.31 -11.02
N ARG A 102 -9.38 12.65 -10.96
CA ARG A 102 -9.44 13.49 -12.17
C ARG A 102 -8.11 13.47 -12.93
N ASN A 103 -7.00 13.67 -12.22
CA ASN A 103 -5.67 13.68 -12.81
C ASN A 103 -5.35 12.34 -13.47
N PHE A 104 -5.65 11.24 -12.77
CA PHE A 104 -5.47 9.87 -13.28
C PHE A 104 -6.27 9.60 -14.57
N ARG A 105 -7.50 10.12 -14.66
CA ARG A 105 -8.33 10.02 -15.87
C ARG A 105 -7.80 10.88 -17.02
N SER A 106 -7.28 12.08 -16.75
CA SER A 106 -6.70 12.93 -17.79
C SER A 106 -5.39 12.39 -18.35
N THR A 107 -4.53 11.79 -17.51
CA THR A 107 -3.26 11.20 -17.96
C THR A 107 -3.43 9.98 -18.85
N HIS A 108 -4.51 9.21 -18.67
CA HIS A 108 -4.82 8.07 -19.54
C HIS A 108 -5.41 8.44 -20.90
N ILE A 109 -6.02 9.63 -21.04
CA ILE A 109 -6.59 10.10 -22.32
C ILE A 109 -5.51 10.65 -23.27
N ILE A 110 -4.33 11.01 -22.76
CA ILE A 110 -3.23 11.62 -23.53
C ILE A 110 -2.28 10.56 -24.15
N SER A 111 -2.46 9.26 -23.85
CA SER A 111 -1.61 8.18 -24.37
C SER A 111 -2.28 7.41 -25.52
N LEU A 112 -2.60 8.10 -26.62
CA LEU A 112 -3.18 7.50 -27.85
C LEU A 112 -2.27 7.64 -29.09
N ASP A 113 -1.11 8.29 -28.97
CA ASP A 113 -0.14 8.46 -30.07
C ASP A 113 1.12 7.58 -29.91
N ALA A 114 0.94 6.31 -29.55
CA ALA A 114 2.02 5.32 -29.67
C ALA A 114 1.83 4.52 -30.98
N PRO A 115 2.86 4.41 -31.85
CA PRO A 115 2.72 3.74 -33.14
C PRO A 115 2.43 2.23 -32.96
N LYS A 116 1.39 1.78 -33.66
CA LYS A 116 0.86 0.41 -33.67
C LYS A 116 1.91 -0.58 -34.19
N SER A 117 2.23 -1.61 -33.42
CA SER A 117 2.72 -2.89 -33.95
C SER A 117 1.51 -3.70 -34.41
N GLU A 118 1.51 -4.08 -35.68
CA GLU A 118 0.54 -4.94 -36.33
C GLU A 118 0.53 -6.33 -35.67
N ASP A 119 -0.64 -6.76 -35.20
CA ASP A 119 -1.13 -8.13 -35.40
C ASP A 119 -2.64 -8.18 -35.07
N GLU A 120 -3.37 -8.80 -35.99
CA GLU A 120 -4.81 -8.74 -36.17
C GLU A 120 -5.58 -9.60 -35.17
N HIS A 121 -6.59 -9.02 -34.51
CA HIS A 121 -7.96 -9.52 -34.39
C HIS A 121 -8.83 -8.44 -33.73
N SER A 122 -9.31 -7.50 -34.55
CA SER A 122 -10.19 -6.41 -34.11
C SER A 122 -11.65 -6.77 -34.40
N ALA A 123 -12.43 -7.01 -33.35
CA ALA A 123 -13.89 -6.83 -33.41
C ALA A 123 -14.22 -5.33 -33.27
N PRO A 124 -15.27 -4.81 -33.94
CA PRO A 124 -15.51 -3.38 -34.05
C PRO A 124 -15.94 -2.77 -32.70
N LEU A 125 -15.24 -1.70 -32.31
CA LEU A 125 -15.62 -0.78 -31.23
C LEU A 125 -17.04 -0.24 -31.49
N SER A 126 -18.01 -0.74 -30.72
CA SER A 126 -19.30 -0.10 -30.54
C SER A 126 -19.53 0.10 -29.03
N GLU A 127 -19.67 1.38 -28.68
CA GLU A 127 -20.35 1.93 -27.50
C GLU A 127 -20.11 1.21 -26.14
N ILE A 128 -18.96 1.50 -25.53
CA ILE A 128 -18.80 1.30 -24.08
C ILE A 128 -19.50 2.46 -23.35
N THR A 129 -20.81 2.33 -23.16
CA THR A 129 -21.46 2.97 -22.00
C THR A 129 -20.94 2.28 -20.74
N PRO A 130 -20.47 3.02 -19.71
CA PRO A 130 -19.97 2.40 -18.49
C PRO A 130 -21.15 1.77 -17.74
N ASN A 131 -21.24 0.45 -17.80
CA ASN A 131 -22.08 -0.32 -16.89
C ASN A 131 -21.52 -0.10 -15.47
N PRO A 132 -22.36 0.15 -14.44
CA PRO A 132 -21.88 0.19 -13.07
C PRO A 132 -21.37 -1.21 -12.73
N VAL A 133 -20.05 -1.39 -12.72
CA VAL A 133 -19.40 -2.63 -12.29
C VAL A 133 -19.82 -2.84 -10.84
N SER A 134 -20.59 -3.91 -10.62
CA SER A 134 -20.93 -4.38 -9.27
C SER A 134 -19.62 -4.60 -8.52
N GLU A 135 -19.44 -3.93 -7.39
CA GLU A 135 -18.35 -4.27 -6.45
C GLU A 135 -18.37 -5.79 -6.22
N SER A 136 -17.23 -6.45 -6.42
CA SER A 136 -17.15 -7.88 -6.16
C SER A 136 -17.41 -8.10 -4.67
N GLN A 137 -18.12 -9.18 -4.32
CA GLN A 137 -18.36 -9.53 -2.91
C GLN A 137 -17.04 -9.68 -2.14
N TRP A 138 -15.96 -10.04 -2.83
CA TRP A 138 -14.59 -10.09 -2.33
C TRP A 138 -14.02 -8.73 -1.92
N GLU A 139 -14.27 -7.63 -2.64
CA GLU A 139 -13.80 -6.29 -2.22
C GLU A 139 -14.44 -5.83 -0.90
N LYS A 140 -15.67 -6.26 -0.60
CA LYS A 140 -16.33 -5.99 0.69
C LYS A 140 -15.84 -6.91 1.81
N ILE A 141 -15.66 -8.19 1.48
CA ILE A 141 -15.23 -9.23 2.42
C ILE A 141 -13.74 -9.07 2.83
N ILE A 142 -12.87 -8.63 1.91
CA ILE A 142 -11.42 -8.45 2.15
C ILE A 142 -11.09 -7.23 3.03
N VAL A 143 -12.00 -6.24 3.08
CA VAL A 143 -11.67 -4.91 3.63
C VAL A 143 -12.08 -4.73 5.09
N GLN A 144 -13.09 -5.44 5.59
CA GLN A 144 -13.62 -5.19 6.94
C GLN A 144 -13.55 -6.38 7.90
N GLU A 145 -13.56 -7.64 7.43
CA GLU A 145 -13.69 -8.79 8.35
C GLU A 145 -12.56 -9.84 8.25
N LEU A 146 -11.81 -9.90 7.14
CA LEU A 146 -10.84 -10.98 6.91
C LEU A 146 -9.40 -10.70 7.29
N THR A 147 -8.97 -9.45 7.45
CA THR A 147 -7.55 -9.11 7.56
C THR A 147 -6.83 -9.86 8.70
N PRO A 148 -7.38 -9.98 9.91
CA PRO A 148 -6.68 -10.68 11.00
C PRO A 148 -6.65 -12.20 10.82
N GLN A 149 -7.78 -12.82 10.47
CA GLN A 149 -7.88 -14.27 10.32
C GLN A 149 -7.10 -14.77 9.10
N LEU A 150 -7.23 -14.08 7.96
CA LEU A 150 -6.47 -14.36 6.75
C LEU A 150 -4.96 -14.22 7.01
N MET A 151 -4.55 -13.16 7.71
CA MET A 151 -3.14 -12.96 8.05
C MET A 151 -2.64 -14.00 9.06
N ALA A 152 -3.48 -14.45 10.00
CA ALA A 152 -3.14 -15.52 10.93
C ALA A 152 -2.95 -16.86 10.21
N THR A 153 -3.90 -17.25 9.36
CA THR A 153 -3.80 -18.45 8.53
C THR A 153 -2.60 -18.37 7.59
N LEU A 154 -2.40 -17.25 6.90
CA LEU A 154 -1.23 -17.05 6.04
C LEU A 154 0.06 -17.14 6.84
N SER A 155 0.14 -16.53 8.02
CA SER A 155 1.30 -16.61 8.90
C SER A 155 1.62 -18.07 9.26
N GLU A 156 0.61 -18.85 9.64
CA GLU A 156 0.79 -20.29 9.92
C GLU A 156 1.35 -21.02 8.70
N LEU A 157 0.75 -20.84 7.52
CA LEU A 157 1.24 -21.45 6.27
C LEU A 157 2.69 -21.04 5.95
N LEU A 158 3.05 -19.78 6.17
CA LEU A 158 4.39 -19.28 5.90
C LEU A 158 5.45 -19.81 6.87
N THR A 159 5.08 -20.17 8.10
CA THR A 159 5.99 -20.80 9.07
C THR A 159 6.32 -22.25 8.72
N GLN A 160 5.45 -22.93 7.97
CA GLN A 160 5.66 -24.30 7.52
C GLN A 160 6.53 -24.40 6.26
N LEU A 161 6.81 -23.26 5.60
CA LEU A 161 7.67 -23.23 4.43
C LEU A 161 9.12 -23.57 4.79
N ASP A 162 9.78 -24.32 3.91
CA ASP A 162 11.21 -24.53 4.04
C ASP A 162 11.98 -23.20 3.94
N ARG A 163 13.19 -23.18 4.51
CA ARG A 163 14.03 -21.97 4.58
C ARG A 163 14.31 -21.36 3.21
N TYR A 164 14.50 -22.19 2.17
CA TYR A 164 14.79 -21.70 0.82
C TYR A 164 13.58 -20.93 0.27
N THR A 165 12.39 -21.53 0.36
CA THR A 165 11.14 -20.93 -0.12
C THR A 165 10.79 -19.66 0.66
N ASN A 166 10.93 -19.69 2.00
CA ASN A 166 10.68 -18.53 2.83
C ASN A 166 11.64 -17.37 2.51
N ASN A 167 12.93 -17.63 2.37
CA ASN A 167 13.93 -16.63 1.99
C ASN A 167 13.63 -16.01 0.61
N HIS A 168 13.19 -16.84 -0.34
CA HIS A 168 12.81 -16.36 -1.66
C HIS A 168 11.61 -15.39 -1.58
N LEU A 169 10.55 -15.77 -0.84
CA LEU A 169 9.39 -14.91 -0.66
C LEU A 169 9.73 -13.62 0.12
N LEU A 170 10.60 -13.69 1.12
CA LEU A 170 11.12 -12.53 1.83
C LEU A 170 11.82 -11.54 0.89
N LEU A 171 12.72 -12.02 0.03
CA LEU A 171 13.39 -11.17 -0.95
C LEU A 171 12.40 -10.57 -1.96
N ARG A 172 11.41 -11.36 -2.39
CA ARG A 172 10.40 -10.95 -3.38
C ARG A 172 9.38 -9.96 -2.85
N TYR A 173 8.83 -10.20 -1.67
CA TYR A 173 7.68 -9.47 -1.12
C TYR A 173 8.07 -8.56 0.05
N GLY A 174 9.15 -8.86 0.78
CA GLY A 174 9.69 -7.96 1.80
C GLY A 174 10.47 -6.81 1.18
N PHE A 175 11.44 -7.12 0.32
CA PHE A 175 12.31 -6.13 -0.33
C PHE A 175 11.87 -5.72 -1.75
N ASN A 176 10.74 -6.25 -2.23
CA ASN A 176 10.20 -5.99 -3.57
C ASN A 176 11.20 -6.26 -4.72
N LEU A 177 12.08 -7.27 -4.56
CA LEU A 177 13.07 -7.61 -5.59
C LEU A 177 12.42 -8.40 -6.73
N ASP A 178 12.89 -8.18 -7.95
CA ASP A 178 12.50 -8.98 -9.11
C ASP A 178 13.28 -10.30 -9.19
N ASN A 179 12.77 -11.25 -9.98
CA ASN A 179 13.39 -12.56 -10.15
C ASN A 179 14.82 -12.48 -10.74
N ARG A 180 15.15 -11.38 -11.46
CA ARG A 180 16.50 -11.16 -11.99
C ARG A 180 17.48 -10.76 -10.88
N SER A 181 17.02 -9.94 -9.95
CA SER A 181 17.76 -9.50 -8.76
C SER A 181 17.93 -10.63 -7.76
N ILE A 182 16.96 -11.54 -7.66
CA ILE A 182 16.99 -12.68 -6.72
C ILE A 182 17.81 -13.86 -7.27
N ALA A 183 17.85 -14.07 -8.58
CA ALA A 183 18.56 -15.20 -9.21
C ALA A 183 20.02 -15.38 -8.74
N PRO A 184 20.86 -14.33 -8.67
CA PRO A 184 22.23 -14.44 -8.16
C PRO A 184 22.31 -15.00 -6.73
N PHE A 185 21.35 -14.69 -5.85
CA PHE A 185 21.32 -15.17 -4.47
C PHE A 185 21.30 -16.70 -4.39
N PHE A 186 20.55 -17.33 -5.28
CA PHE A 186 20.33 -18.78 -5.27
C PHE A 186 21.20 -19.55 -6.27
N PHE A 187 22.10 -18.87 -6.99
CA PHE A 187 22.93 -19.46 -8.05
C PHE A 187 22.12 -20.20 -9.13
N VAL A 188 20.93 -19.69 -9.46
CA VAL A 188 20.05 -20.24 -10.49
C VAL A 188 19.60 -19.14 -11.44
N ASP A 189 19.09 -19.51 -12.61
CA ASP A 189 18.56 -18.55 -13.56
C ASP A 189 17.20 -17.98 -13.11
N SER A 190 16.87 -16.79 -13.63
CA SER A 190 15.64 -16.07 -13.30
C SER A 190 14.35 -16.81 -13.71
N THR A 191 14.40 -17.74 -14.67
CA THR A 191 13.23 -18.54 -15.07
C THR A 191 12.96 -19.67 -14.07
N THR A 192 14.01 -20.29 -13.54
CA THR A 192 13.92 -21.26 -12.44
C THR A 192 13.33 -20.61 -11.19
N ILE A 193 13.78 -19.39 -10.85
CA ILE A 193 13.19 -18.57 -9.78
C ILE A 193 11.70 -18.31 -10.05
N SER A 194 11.35 -17.86 -11.25
CA SER A 194 9.96 -17.57 -11.63
C SER A 194 9.05 -18.79 -11.50
N ARG A 195 9.48 -19.94 -12.02
CA ARG A 195 8.72 -21.20 -11.93
C ARG A 195 8.49 -21.62 -10.49
N ARG A 196 9.52 -21.54 -9.64
CA ARG A 196 9.42 -21.90 -8.21
C ARG A 196 8.50 -20.93 -7.47
N CYS A 197 8.66 -19.62 -7.68
CA CYS A 197 7.80 -18.58 -7.11
C CYS A 197 6.33 -18.81 -7.48
N ASN A 198 6.05 -19.06 -8.76
CA ASN A 198 4.70 -19.33 -9.23
C ASN A 198 4.13 -20.59 -8.60
N LYS A 199 4.91 -21.67 -8.47
CA LYS A 199 4.48 -22.90 -7.82
C LYS A 199 4.12 -22.66 -6.35
N THR A 200 4.98 -21.98 -5.58
CA THR A 200 4.71 -21.65 -4.17
C THR A 200 3.49 -20.75 -4.03
N THR A 201 3.39 -19.71 -4.87
CA THR A 201 2.25 -18.77 -4.82
C THR A 201 0.95 -19.47 -5.21
N GLN A 202 0.97 -20.40 -6.16
CA GLN A 202 -0.18 -21.23 -6.52
C GLN A 202 -0.59 -22.15 -5.39
N GLU A 203 0.36 -22.73 -4.67
CA GLU A 203 0.06 -23.60 -3.53
C GLU A 203 -0.55 -22.82 -2.36
N LEU A 204 0.02 -21.65 -2.03
CA LEU A 204 -0.56 -20.73 -1.05
C LEU A 204 -1.97 -20.27 -1.48
N LEU A 205 -2.16 -19.93 -2.76
CA LEU A 205 -3.46 -19.53 -3.30
C LEU A 205 -4.48 -20.67 -3.19
N ARG A 206 -4.07 -21.92 -3.47
CA ARG A 206 -4.93 -23.10 -3.35
C ARG A 206 -5.39 -23.28 -1.90
N GLN A 207 -4.47 -23.21 -0.94
CA GLN A 207 -4.79 -23.37 0.48
C GLN A 207 -5.67 -22.23 1.01
N LEU A 208 -5.39 -20.98 0.61
CA LEU A 208 -6.24 -19.84 0.96
C LEU A 208 -7.63 -19.93 0.33
N THR A 209 -7.74 -20.41 -0.92
CA THR A 209 -9.03 -20.58 -1.59
C THR A 209 -9.85 -21.67 -0.89
N GLN A 210 -9.20 -22.76 -0.48
CA GLN A 210 -9.84 -23.82 0.28
C GLN A 210 -10.35 -23.29 1.63
N TRP A 211 -9.50 -22.60 2.38
CA TRP A 211 -9.89 -21.96 3.64
C TRP A 211 -11.08 -21.00 3.46
N ALA A 212 -11.04 -20.14 2.44
CA ALA A 212 -12.13 -19.21 2.17
C ALA A 212 -13.43 -19.91 1.77
N GLN A 213 -13.35 -21.05 1.09
CA GLN A 213 -14.52 -21.86 0.79
C GLN A 213 -15.11 -22.52 2.05
N GLU A 214 -14.26 -22.99 2.97
CA GLU A 214 -14.66 -23.66 4.21
C GLU A 214 -15.25 -22.66 5.23
N GLU A 215 -14.55 -21.56 5.51
CA GLU A 215 -14.91 -20.61 6.56
C GLU A 215 -15.88 -19.51 6.11
N LEU A 216 -15.83 -19.13 4.82
CA LEU A 216 -16.62 -18.00 4.29
C LEU A 216 -17.67 -18.44 3.29
N HIS A 217 -17.74 -19.74 2.99
CA HIS A 217 -18.67 -20.33 2.01
C HIS A 217 -18.59 -19.70 0.63
N ILE A 218 -17.43 -19.18 0.23
CA ILE A 218 -17.26 -18.54 -1.07
C ILE A 218 -16.92 -19.58 -2.13
N THR A 219 -17.63 -19.53 -3.25
CA THR A 219 -17.38 -20.44 -4.38
C THR A 219 -16.29 -19.86 -5.30
N PRO A 220 -15.21 -20.59 -5.59
CA PRO A 220 -14.16 -20.11 -6.47
C PRO A 220 -14.62 -20.10 -7.94
N ASP A 221 -14.46 -18.95 -8.60
CA ASP A 221 -14.59 -18.80 -10.05
C ASP A 221 -13.35 -18.07 -10.63
N SER A 222 -13.26 -17.95 -11.95
CA SER A 222 -12.07 -17.38 -12.62
C SER A 222 -11.83 -15.89 -12.33
N GLU A 223 -12.88 -15.14 -11.97
CA GLU A 223 -12.79 -13.73 -11.61
C GLU A 223 -12.33 -13.60 -10.16
N ASN A 224 -12.94 -14.37 -9.26
CA ASN A 224 -12.59 -14.50 -7.84
C ASN A 224 -11.12 -14.92 -7.66
N LEU A 225 -10.61 -15.86 -8.46
CA LEU A 225 -9.22 -16.32 -8.35
C LEU A 225 -8.17 -15.22 -8.65
N LYS A 226 -8.46 -14.29 -9.56
CA LYS A 226 -7.56 -13.16 -9.86
C LYS A 226 -7.53 -12.16 -8.72
N GLU A 227 -8.67 -11.93 -8.09
CA GLU A 227 -8.82 -11.05 -6.93
C GLU A 227 -8.12 -11.64 -5.71
N ILE A 228 -8.36 -12.91 -5.38
CA ILE A 228 -7.69 -13.62 -4.27
C ILE A 228 -6.16 -13.62 -4.47
N ASN A 229 -5.68 -13.84 -5.69
CA ASN A 229 -4.24 -13.77 -5.97
C ASN A 229 -3.65 -12.36 -5.75
N THR A 230 -4.43 -11.32 -6.05
CA THR A 230 -4.01 -9.94 -5.78
C THR A 230 -3.91 -9.68 -4.28
N VAL A 231 -4.89 -10.18 -3.52
CA VAL A 231 -4.94 -10.05 -2.06
C VAL A 231 -3.84 -10.85 -1.39
N LEU A 232 -3.62 -12.10 -1.80
CA LEU A 232 -2.50 -12.92 -1.33
C LEU A 232 -1.17 -12.17 -1.48
N LYS A 233 -0.92 -11.54 -2.64
CA LYS A 233 0.31 -10.75 -2.84
C LYS A 233 0.38 -9.57 -1.89
N GLN A 234 -0.72 -8.86 -1.63
CA GLN A 234 -0.75 -7.76 -0.67
C GLN A 234 -0.46 -8.26 0.75
N CYS A 235 -1.09 -9.35 1.17
CA CYS A 235 -0.84 -9.99 2.46
C CYS A 235 0.61 -10.46 2.61
N LEU A 236 1.21 -11.03 1.56
CA LEU A 236 2.62 -11.41 1.56
C LEU A 236 3.54 -10.19 1.71
N ASN A 237 3.26 -9.08 1.02
CA ASN A 237 4.02 -7.85 1.20
C ASN A 237 3.91 -7.36 2.66
N GLN A 238 2.69 -7.26 3.18
CA GLN A 238 2.46 -6.81 4.55
C GLN A 238 3.17 -7.70 5.56
N TYR A 239 3.01 -9.03 5.45
CA TYR A 239 3.65 -10.00 6.33
C TYR A 239 5.17 -9.83 6.37
N TYR A 240 5.83 -9.83 5.20
CA TYR A 240 7.29 -9.77 5.15
C TYR A 240 7.85 -8.39 5.50
N GLN A 241 7.13 -7.30 5.19
CA GLN A 241 7.52 -5.96 5.62
C GLN A 241 7.40 -5.81 7.14
N SER A 242 6.29 -6.26 7.74
CA SER A 242 6.14 -6.30 9.20
C SER A 242 7.20 -7.18 9.86
N PHE A 243 7.54 -8.32 9.25
CA PHE A 243 8.61 -9.17 9.73
C PHE A 243 9.98 -8.47 9.72
N ILE A 244 10.36 -7.82 8.62
CA ILE A 244 11.63 -7.05 8.55
C ILE A 244 11.62 -5.91 9.56
N PHE A 245 10.49 -5.21 9.67
CA PHE A 245 10.32 -4.12 10.62
C PHE A 245 10.63 -4.58 12.06
N GLN A 246 9.96 -5.64 12.50
CA GLN A 246 10.12 -6.20 13.85
C GLN A 246 11.49 -6.86 14.06
N SER A 247 12.09 -7.41 13.00
CA SER A 247 13.35 -8.16 13.11
C SER A 247 14.60 -7.30 13.15
N VAL A 248 14.57 -6.09 12.58
CA VAL A 248 15.78 -5.23 12.50
C VAL A 248 15.47 -3.74 12.56
N PHE A 249 14.42 -3.28 11.88
CA PHE A 249 14.21 -1.83 11.72
C PHE A 249 13.90 -1.17 13.06
N GLN A 250 13.02 -1.77 13.87
CA GLN A 250 12.59 -1.20 15.15
C GLN A 250 13.77 -1.01 16.11
N GLU A 251 14.63 -2.03 16.26
CA GLU A 251 15.82 -1.90 17.10
C GLU A 251 16.79 -0.85 16.57
N ALA A 252 17.07 -0.87 15.26
CA ALA A 252 17.96 0.10 14.63
C ALA A 252 17.43 1.55 14.76
N TRP A 253 16.12 1.72 14.68
CA TRP A 253 15.43 2.99 14.89
C TRP A 253 15.62 3.51 16.32
N GLN A 254 15.47 2.64 17.31
CA GLN A 254 15.64 2.99 18.73
C GLN A 254 17.10 3.36 19.08
N GLN A 255 18.08 2.86 18.32
CA GLN A 255 19.49 3.21 18.47
C GLN A 255 19.88 4.58 17.87
N LEU A 256 19.03 5.18 17.04
CA LEU A 256 19.23 6.56 16.60
C LEU A 256 19.04 7.52 17.78
N ASP A 257 19.75 8.64 17.79
CA ASP A 257 19.45 9.71 18.73
C ASP A 257 18.07 10.34 18.45
N SER A 258 17.51 11.00 19.47
CA SER A 258 16.15 11.55 19.39
C SER A 258 16.01 12.65 18.34
N GLU A 259 17.05 13.45 18.10
CA GLU A 259 17.03 14.52 17.10
C GLU A 259 16.96 13.93 15.69
N CYS A 260 17.82 12.95 15.40
CA CYS A 260 17.81 12.20 14.14
C CYS A 260 16.47 11.52 13.86
N ARG A 261 15.86 10.87 14.86
CA ARG A 261 14.51 10.30 14.73
C ARG A 261 13.47 11.37 14.38
N HIS A 262 13.53 12.53 15.03
CA HIS A 262 12.59 13.62 14.80
C HIS A 262 12.78 14.25 13.42
N ILE A 263 14.02 14.43 12.96
CA ILE A 263 14.32 14.90 11.60
C ILE A 263 13.77 13.93 10.56
N LEU A 264 14.01 12.62 10.72
CA LEU A 264 13.48 11.59 9.81
C LEU A 264 11.95 11.57 9.80
N TYR A 265 11.31 11.71 10.97
CA TYR A 265 9.87 11.82 11.09
C TYR A 265 9.31 13.00 10.30
N LEU A 266 9.81 14.22 10.55
CA LEU A 266 9.33 15.41 9.87
C LEU A 266 9.52 15.32 8.35
N ARG A 267 10.65 14.74 7.92
CA ARG A 267 10.97 14.60 6.51
C ARG A 267 10.13 13.57 5.79
N TYR A 268 10.08 12.34 6.27
CA TYR A 268 9.50 11.22 5.53
C TYR A 268 8.02 11.00 5.87
N PHE A 269 7.63 11.23 7.13
CA PHE A 269 6.25 11.06 7.56
C PHE A 269 5.43 12.34 7.30
N ARG A 270 5.88 13.50 7.81
CA ARG A 270 5.17 14.78 7.65
C ARG A 270 5.45 15.48 6.32
N ARG A 271 6.41 14.99 5.52
CA ARG A 271 6.78 15.53 4.20
C ARG A 271 7.19 17.01 4.22
N ILE A 272 7.79 17.45 5.32
CA ILE A 272 8.30 18.81 5.47
C ILE A 272 9.63 18.93 4.70
N ASP A 273 9.86 20.08 4.09
CA ASP A 273 11.14 20.40 3.45
C ASP A 273 12.24 20.68 4.49
N GLU A 274 13.50 20.53 4.07
CA GLU A 274 14.65 20.61 4.97
C GLU A 274 14.80 22.00 5.62
N ALA A 275 14.45 23.07 4.91
CA ALA A 275 14.52 24.43 5.43
C ALA A 275 13.45 24.68 6.52
N ALA A 276 12.23 24.20 6.30
CA ALA A 276 11.19 24.26 7.31
C ALA A 276 11.49 23.37 8.53
N ILE A 277 12.12 22.21 8.34
CA ILE A 277 12.61 21.38 9.45
C ILE A 277 13.68 22.12 10.26
N ALA A 278 14.65 22.71 9.58
CA ALA A 278 15.73 23.49 10.20
C ALA A 278 15.16 24.63 11.05
N HIS A 279 14.20 25.38 10.51
CA HIS A 279 13.48 26.41 11.25
C HIS A 279 12.70 25.86 12.46
N ASN A 280 11.96 24.75 12.29
CA ASN A 280 11.15 24.16 13.35
C ASN A 280 11.99 23.63 14.53
N LEU A 281 13.18 23.11 14.24
CA LEU A 281 14.08 22.52 15.23
C LEU A 281 15.17 23.47 15.72
N GLN A 282 15.21 24.70 15.21
CA GLN A 282 16.27 25.68 15.48
C GLN A 282 17.68 25.14 15.14
N LEU A 283 17.75 24.33 14.08
CA LEU A 283 18.97 23.78 13.52
C LEU A 283 19.37 24.55 12.25
N SER A 284 20.61 24.41 11.82
CA SER A 284 21.01 24.80 10.47
C SER A 284 20.50 23.78 9.43
N GLU A 285 20.28 24.24 8.19
CA GLU A 285 19.93 23.34 7.09
C GLU A 285 20.98 22.23 6.89
N LEU A 286 22.26 22.54 7.12
CA LEU A 286 23.35 21.57 7.03
C LEU A 286 23.24 20.47 8.10
N GLU A 287 22.86 20.81 9.33
CA GLU A 287 22.62 19.84 10.41
C GLU A 287 21.45 18.91 10.05
N VAL A 288 20.36 19.47 9.51
CA VAL A 288 19.21 18.68 9.03
C VAL A 288 19.61 17.72 7.90
N THR A 289 20.30 18.22 6.87
CA THR A 289 20.76 17.39 5.75
C THR A 289 21.71 16.28 6.23
N ASN A 290 22.66 16.61 7.11
CA ASN A 290 23.58 15.62 7.67
C ASN A 290 22.83 14.58 8.53
N GLY A 291 21.89 15.01 9.37
CA GLY A 291 21.06 14.12 10.17
C GLY A 291 20.26 13.14 9.31
N LEU A 292 19.66 13.62 8.22
CA LEU A 292 18.97 12.77 7.24
C LEU A 292 19.92 11.75 6.60
N ILE A 293 21.07 12.19 6.09
CA ILE A 293 22.03 11.31 5.42
C ILE A 293 22.58 10.26 6.39
N THR A 294 23.08 10.67 7.56
CA THR A 294 23.71 9.76 8.52
C THR A 294 22.70 8.76 9.06
N SER A 295 21.49 9.20 9.42
CA SER A 295 20.49 8.31 10.00
C SER A 295 19.93 7.31 8.98
N THR A 296 19.68 7.75 7.74
CA THR A 296 19.26 6.83 6.67
C THR A 296 20.35 5.83 6.31
N GLN A 297 21.62 6.24 6.31
CA GLN A 297 22.76 5.35 6.12
C GLN A 297 22.88 4.33 7.26
N GLN A 298 22.70 4.74 8.51
CA GLN A 298 22.73 3.85 9.67
C GLN A 298 21.62 2.79 9.60
N LEU A 299 20.38 3.20 9.32
CA LEU A 299 19.26 2.27 9.16
C LEU A 299 19.46 1.31 7.97
N THR A 300 19.94 1.83 6.84
CA THR A 300 20.26 1.02 5.66
C THR A 300 21.37 0.01 5.96
N ALA A 301 22.41 0.43 6.66
CA ALA A 301 23.50 -0.45 7.08
C ALA A 301 22.99 -1.56 8.02
N ALA A 302 22.12 -1.23 8.99
CA ALA A 302 21.52 -2.21 9.89
C ALA A 302 20.71 -3.28 9.13
N VAL A 303 19.86 -2.86 8.19
CA VAL A 303 19.09 -3.78 7.34
C VAL A 303 20.02 -4.65 6.47
N CYS A 304 21.06 -4.07 5.87
CA CYS A 304 22.06 -4.82 5.11
C CYS A 304 22.77 -5.87 5.98
N GLN A 305 23.22 -5.51 7.18
CA GLN A 305 23.85 -6.44 8.11
C GLN A 305 22.90 -7.56 8.54
N TRP A 306 21.63 -7.24 8.78
CA TRP A 306 20.62 -8.25 9.06
C TRP A 306 20.43 -9.23 7.89
N ILE A 307 20.39 -8.73 6.64
CA ILE A 307 20.33 -9.59 5.45
C ILE A 307 21.56 -10.52 5.40
N LEU A 308 22.77 -9.99 5.62
CA LEU A 308 24.01 -10.77 5.61
C LEU A 308 23.96 -11.91 6.65
N ASN A 309 23.51 -11.60 7.87
CA ASN A 309 23.45 -12.57 8.97
C ASN A 309 22.33 -13.60 8.80
N ARG A 310 21.15 -13.17 8.34
CA ARG A 310 19.95 -14.02 8.22
C ARG A 310 20.00 -14.94 7.01
N LEU A 311 20.38 -14.36 5.87
CA LEU A 311 20.25 -14.97 4.55
C LEU A 311 21.57 -15.54 4.03
N THR A 312 22.71 -15.13 4.60
CA THR A 312 24.05 -15.57 4.16
C THR A 312 24.19 -15.52 2.62
N PRO A 313 23.94 -14.35 2.00
CA PRO A 313 23.99 -14.23 0.55
C PRO A 313 25.41 -14.45 0.01
N PRO A 314 25.55 -14.69 -1.31
CA PRO A 314 26.84 -14.65 -1.98
C PRO A 314 27.57 -13.31 -1.75
N PRO A 315 28.92 -13.28 -1.82
CA PRO A 315 29.68 -12.05 -1.82
C PRO A 315 29.13 -11.07 -2.88
N ASP A 316 29.15 -9.77 -2.55
CA ASP A 316 28.72 -8.67 -3.43
C ASP A 316 27.24 -8.66 -3.84
N PHE A 317 26.42 -9.60 -3.36
CA PHE A 317 24.99 -9.65 -3.67
C PHE A 317 24.24 -8.34 -3.34
N LEU A 318 24.63 -7.68 -2.25
CA LEU A 318 23.98 -6.45 -1.79
C LEU A 318 24.43 -5.21 -2.55
N ASN A 319 25.60 -5.21 -3.17
CA ASN A 319 26.15 -4.04 -3.86
C ASN A 319 25.21 -3.49 -4.95
N PRO A 320 24.66 -4.31 -5.88
CA PRO A 320 23.71 -3.82 -6.88
C PRO A 320 22.31 -3.53 -6.30
N LEU A 321 22.08 -3.81 -5.01
CA LEU A 321 20.79 -3.63 -4.34
C LEU A 321 20.80 -2.49 -3.31
N ALA A 322 21.93 -1.83 -3.09
CA ALA A 322 22.08 -0.79 -2.06
C ALA A 322 21.00 0.30 -2.18
N ASP A 323 20.79 0.83 -3.38
CA ASP A 323 19.77 1.87 -3.62
C ASP A 323 18.35 1.36 -3.35
N LYS A 324 18.04 0.12 -3.75
CA LYS A 324 16.72 -0.49 -3.51
C LYS A 324 16.46 -0.68 -2.01
N ILE A 325 17.49 -1.07 -1.25
CA ILE A 325 17.39 -1.23 0.21
C ILE A 325 17.23 0.15 0.87
N ALA A 326 17.94 1.18 0.41
CA ALA A 326 17.78 2.54 0.93
C ALA A 326 16.37 3.09 0.69
N ILE A 327 15.82 2.92 -0.51
CA ILE A 327 14.43 3.29 -0.84
C ILE A 327 13.44 2.52 0.04
N PHE A 328 13.68 1.23 0.25
CA PHE A 328 12.87 0.40 1.13
C PHE A 328 12.89 0.91 2.58
N VAL A 329 14.07 1.26 3.12
CA VAL A 329 14.21 1.86 4.45
C VAL A 329 13.43 3.17 4.55
N GLN A 330 13.52 4.05 3.56
CA GLN A 330 12.72 5.29 3.52
C GLN A 330 11.21 4.99 3.53
N THR A 331 10.80 3.95 2.83
CA THR A 331 9.40 3.48 2.85
C THR A 331 9.00 2.96 4.23
N LEU A 332 9.88 2.25 4.93
CA LEU A 332 9.62 1.82 6.31
C LEU A 332 9.50 3.01 7.27
N ILE A 333 10.35 4.03 7.15
CA ILE A 333 10.27 5.26 7.96
C ILE A 333 8.93 5.97 7.72
N ALA A 334 8.55 6.16 6.46
CA ALA A 334 7.27 6.79 6.11
C ALA A 334 6.05 6.01 6.64
N ASN A 335 6.23 4.72 6.94
CA ASN A 335 5.19 3.83 7.44
C ASN A 335 5.24 3.56 8.94
N TYR A 336 6.21 4.15 9.63
CA TYR A 336 6.38 3.97 11.06
C TYR A 336 5.23 4.69 11.80
N PRO A 337 4.55 4.04 12.75
CA PRO A 337 3.41 4.64 13.45
C PRO A 337 3.82 5.83 14.33
N GLU A 338 3.00 6.90 14.33
CA GLU A 338 3.24 8.15 15.07
C GLU A 338 3.49 7.96 16.58
N HIS A 339 2.95 6.90 17.17
CA HIS A 339 2.93 6.69 18.62
C HIS A 339 4.27 6.21 19.19
N GLU A 340 5.23 5.92 18.32
CA GLU A 340 6.59 5.54 18.70
C GLU A 340 7.64 6.66 18.42
N PHE A 341 7.18 7.89 18.11
CA PHE A 341 8.03 9.07 17.87
C PHE A 341 8.08 10.05 19.04
#